data_AF-A0A3A4ZG73-F1
#
_entry.id   AF-A0A3A4ZG73-F1
#
_cell.length_a   1.000
_cell.length_b   1.000
_cell.length_c   1.000
_cell.angle_alpha   90.00
_cell.angle_beta   90.00
_cell.angle_gamma   90.00
#
_symmetry.space_group_name_H-M   'P 1'
#
loop_
_entity.id
_entity.type
_entity.pdbx_description
1 polymer ?
#
loop_
_entity_poly.entity_id
_entity_poly.type
_entity_poly.pdbx_seq_one_letter_code
_entity_poly.pdbx_strand_id
1 'polypeptide(L)'
;MKEIIKKNPLFFAFLLPAVTDGTVTLLGQDTSYWTSRVVNEASPAYYFLLTSPWFFALGSVFWFVFWYWIFKRLKEPINLFLMFVFIAGHSWGSTSWLWQIMKRYGVYVRENQISVIGAWCVAILYFAFIAGMATYCLKVYANKDK
;
A
#
# COMPACT_ATOMS: atom_id res chain seq x y z
N MET A 1 -10.26 -16.83 6.31
CA MET A 1 -10.13 -15.37 6.04
C MET A 1 -11.15 -14.53 6.81
N LYS A 2 -12.46 -14.82 6.70
CA LYS A 2 -13.55 -14.09 7.40
C LYS A 2 -13.29 -13.91 8.92
N GLU A 3 -12.93 -14.99 9.60
CA GLU A 3 -12.68 -14.99 11.06
C GLU A 3 -11.45 -14.18 11.48
N ILE A 4 -10.45 -14.04 10.59
CA ILE A 4 -9.25 -13.23 10.88
C ILE A 4 -9.58 -11.74 10.69
N ILE A 5 -10.31 -11.39 9.62
CA ILE A 5 -10.72 -10.01 9.34
C ILE A 5 -11.60 -9.46 10.47
N LYS A 6 -12.56 -10.25 10.98
CA LYS A 6 -13.42 -9.87 12.11
C LYS A 6 -12.65 -9.43 13.37
N LYS A 7 -11.45 -9.98 13.60
CA LYS A 7 -10.63 -9.63 14.76
C LYS A 7 -10.08 -8.21 14.68
N ASN A 8 -9.79 -7.70 13.48
CA ASN A 8 -9.25 -6.35 13.28
C ASN A 8 -9.58 -5.80 11.88
N PRO A 9 -10.86 -5.53 11.58
CA PRO A 9 -11.29 -5.24 10.21
C PRO A 9 -10.65 -3.96 9.64
N LEU A 10 -10.47 -2.92 10.46
CA LEU A 10 -9.87 -1.66 10.02
C LEU A 10 -8.39 -1.82 9.62
N PHE A 11 -7.64 -2.69 10.29
CA PHE A 11 -6.29 -3.04 9.85
C PHE A 11 -6.28 -3.72 8.48
N PHE A 12 -7.18 -4.69 8.29
CA PHE A 12 -7.28 -5.41 7.02
C PHE A 12 -7.77 -4.53 5.86
N ALA A 13 -8.45 -3.42 6.15
CA ALA A 13 -8.91 -2.46 5.15
C ALA A 13 -7.74 -1.82 4.38
N PHE A 14 -6.63 -1.50 5.05
CA PHE A 14 -5.44 -0.92 4.41
C PHE A 14 -4.29 -1.92 4.19
N LEU A 15 -4.38 -3.14 4.72
CA LEU A 15 -3.33 -4.15 4.57
C LEU A 15 -3.00 -4.43 3.11
N LEU A 16 -4.02 -4.55 2.25
CA LEU A 16 -3.84 -4.83 0.84
C LEU A 16 -3.06 -3.70 0.11
N PRO A 17 -3.50 -2.43 0.14
CA PRO A 17 -2.72 -1.37 -0.50
C PRO A 17 -1.33 -1.24 0.12
N ALA A 18 -1.17 -1.47 1.43
CA ALA A 18 0.14 -1.41 2.09
C ALA A 18 1.12 -2.52 1.65
N VAL A 19 0.64 -3.77 1.54
CA VAL A 19 1.45 -4.89 1.02
C VAL A 19 1.77 -4.67 -0.45
N THR A 20 0.81 -4.18 -1.23
CA THR A 20 1.02 -3.85 -2.64
C THR A 20 2.10 -2.78 -2.76
N ASP A 21 1.99 -1.69 -2.00
CA ASP A 21 2.96 -0.58 -1.94
C ASP A 21 4.37 -1.06 -1.60
N GLY A 22 4.53 -1.86 -0.54
CA GLY A 22 5.83 -2.45 -0.21
C GLY A 22 6.40 -3.35 -1.32
N THR A 23 5.54 -4.13 -1.98
CA THR A 23 5.94 -5.04 -3.07
C THR A 23 6.37 -4.26 -4.30
N VAL A 24 5.58 -3.29 -4.75
CA VAL A 24 5.90 -2.50 -5.95
C VAL A 24 7.04 -1.52 -5.70
N THR A 25 7.25 -1.08 -4.46
CA THR A 25 8.47 -0.38 -4.05
C THR A 25 9.67 -1.28 -4.31
N LEU A 26 9.71 -2.48 -3.74
CA LEU A 26 10.85 -3.41 -3.91
C LEU A 26 11.12 -3.79 -5.37
N LEU A 27 10.08 -3.94 -6.19
CA LEU A 27 10.21 -4.30 -7.61
C LEU A 27 10.52 -3.11 -8.52
N GLY A 28 9.98 -1.94 -8.20
CA GLY A 28 10.14 -0.72 -8.98
C GLY A 28 11.48 -0.02 -8.72
N GLN A 29 12.04 -0.21 -7.54
CA GLN A 29 13.28 0.40 -7.12
C GLN A 29 14.48 -0.19 -7.88
N ASP A 30 15.36 0.69 -8.36
CA ASP A 30 16.57 0.27 -9.07
C ASP A 30 17.58 -0.35 -8.09
N THR A 31 18.40 -1.32 -8.52
CA THR A 31 19.45 -1.88 -7.66
C THR A 31 20.46 -0.84 -7.18
N SER A 32 20.69 0.21 -7.99
CA SER A 32 21.54 1.35 -7.63
C SER A 32 21.01 2.16 -6.45
N TYR A 33 19.73 2.00 -6.08
CA TYR A 33 19.13 2.61 -4.91
C TYR A 33 19.82 2.20 -3.60
N TRP A 34 20.27 0.94 -3.52
CA TRP A 34 20.95 0.40 -2.32
C TRP A 34 22.44 0.76 -2.29
N THR A 35 22.98 1.27 -3.40
CA THR A 35 24.41 1.61 -3.55
C THR A 35 24.66 3.11 -3.67
N SER A 36 23.66 3.89 -4.08
CA SER A 36 23.75 5.34 -4.28
C SER A 36 22.81 6.07 -3.33
N ARG A 37 23.33 7.01 -2.53
CA ARG A 37 22.56 7.73 -1.49
C ARG A 37 21.59 8.78 -2.03
N VAL A 38 21.20 8.70 -3.30
CA VAL A 38 20.30 9.68 -3.93
C VAL A 38 18.88 9.17 -3.78
N VAL A 39 18.18 9.66 -2.75
CA VAL A 39 16.88 9.11 -2.34
C VAL A 39 15.75 10.11 -2.52
N ASN A 40 14.64 9.65 -3.06
CA ASN A 40 13.37 10.37 -3.09
C ASN A 40 12.25 9.44 -2.59
N GLU A 41 12.28 9.10 -1.30
CA GLU A 41 11.29 8.23 -0.66
C GLU A 41 10.74 8.91 0.60
N ALA A 42 9.44 9.19 0.60
CA ALA A 42 8.74 9.91 1.67
C ALA A 42 8.28 8.99 2.83
N SER A 43 8.82 7.77 2.90
CA SER A 43 8.43 6.77 3.90
C SER A 43 9.23 6.95 5.20
N PRO A 44 8.61 6.89 6.39
CA PRO A 44 9.34 6.79 7.66
C PRO A 44 10.28 5.57 7.72
N ALA A 45 10.04 4.54 6.90
CA ALA A 45 10.92 3.38 6.77
C ALA A 45 12.21 3.67 5.96
N TYR A 46 12.37 4.90 5.46
CA TYR A 46 13.53 5.39 4.70
C TYR A 46 14.89 4.96 5.28
N TYR A 47 15.06 5.04 6.60
CA TYR A 47 16.32 4.69 7.24
C TYR A 47 16.65 3.19 7.13
N PHE A 48 15.64 2.33 7.03
CA PHE A 48 15.83 0.89 6.79
C PHE A 48 16.09 0.61 5.30
N LEU A 49 15.46 1.38 4.41
CA LEU A 49 15.68 1.38 2.96
C LEU A 49 17.10 1.81 2.55
N LEU A 50 17.85 2.51 3.40
CA LEU A 50 19.24 2.86 3.09
C LEU A 50 20.24 1.70 3.30
N THR A 51 19.83 0.63 3.98
CA THR A 51 20.77 -0.41 4.44
C THR A 51 20.74 -1.65 3.57
N SER A 52 19.56 -2.24 3.34
CA SER A 52 19.39 -3.38 2.43
C SER A 52 17.91 -3.71 2.23
N PRO A 53 17.52 -4.35 1.10
CA PRO A 53 16.14 -4.76 0.84
C PRO A 53 15.60 -5.71 1.91
N TRP A 54 16.46 -6.49 2.55
CA TRP A 54 16.08 -7.37 3.66
C TRP A 54 15.73 -6.59 4.92
N PHE A 55 16.43 -5.48 5.21
CA PHE A 55 16.10 -4.62 6.34
C PHE A 55 14.80 -3.86 6.11
N PHE A 56 14.50 -3.46 4.86
CA PHE A 56 13.19 -2.92 4.53
C PHE A 56 12.09 -3.95 4.77
N ALA A 57 12.21 -5.16 4.22
CA ALA A 57 11.20 -6.21 4.41
C ALA A 57 10.98 -6.53 5.91
N LEU A 58 12.06 -6.64 6.68
CA LEU A 58 12.00 -6.86 8.13
C LEU A 58 11.33 -5.68 8.86
N GLY A 59 11.68 -4.45 8.51
CA GLY A 59 11.05 -3.24 9.04
C GLY A 59 9.56 -3.17 8.72
N SER A 60 9.16 -3.56 7.51
CA SER A 60 7.74 -3.66 7.12
C SER A 60 6.99 -4.68 7.98
N VAL A 61 7.59 -5.84 8.28
CA VAL A 61 6.98 -6.84 9.19
C VAL A 61 6.72 -6.23 10.56
N PHE A 62 7.72 -5.55 11.15
CA PHE A 62 7.55 -4.88 12.44
C PHE A 62 6.48 -3.80 12.38
N TRP A 63 6.43 -3.02 11.29
CA TRP A 63 5.42 -1.99 11.07
C TRP A 63 4.01 -2.58 11.02
N PHE A 64 3.79 -3.68 10.30
CA PHE A 64 2.49 -4.36 10.25
C PHE A 64 2.07 -4.92 11.61
N VAL A 65 3.00 -5.53 12.34
CA VAL A 65 2.72 -6.05 13.70
C VAL A 65 2.36 -4.91 14.65
N PHE A 66 3.11 -3.82 14.62
CA PHE A 66 2.85 -2.62 15.42
C PHE A 66 1.46 -2.05 15.12
N TRP A 67 1.13 -1.79 13.85
CA TRP A 67 -0.17 -1.23 13.50
C TRP A 67 -1.32 -2.18 13.74
N TYR A 68 -1.13 -3.49 13.54
CA TYR A 68 -2.14 -4.49 13.89
C TYR A 68 -2.51 -4.39 15.39
N TRP A 69 -1.53 -4.20 16.26
CA TRP A 69 -1.77 -4.04 17.69
C TRP A 69 -2.39 -2.69 18.05
N ILE A 70 -1.94 -1.60 17.41
CA ILE A 70 -2.48 -0.25 17.62
C ILE A 70 -3.95 -0.17 17.20
N PHE A 71 -4.32 -0.70 16.03
CA PHE A 71 -5.70 -0.71 15.54
C PHE A 71 -6.66 -1.52 16.42
N LYS A 72 -6.16 -2.46 17.23
CA LYS A 72 -6.98 -3.16 18.24
C LYS A 72 -7.30 -2.28 19.45
N ARG A 73 -6.50 -1.25 19.72
CA ARG A 73 -6.58 -0.43 20.95
C ARG A 73 -7.14 0.96 20.69
N LEU A 74 -7.03 1.45 19.47
CA LEU A 74 -7.56 2.75 19.09
C LEU A 74 -9.09 2.74 19.11
N LYS A 75 -9.64 3.78 19.73
CA LYS A 75 -11.08 4.04 19.76
C LYS A 75 -11.48 4.95 18.59
N GLU A 76 -12.76 4.96 18.28
CA GLU A 76 -13.34 5.96 17.38
C GLU A 76 -13.19 7.36 17.97
N PRO A 77 -13.03 8.40 17.12
CA PRO A 77 -12.97 8.36 15.64
C PRO A 77 -11.56 8.11 15.08
N ILE A 78 -10.54 7.97 15.93
CA ILE A 78 -9.13 7.97 15.53
C ILE A 78 -8.78 6.73 14.69
N ASN A 79 -9.31 5.56 15.05
CA ASN A 79 -9.09 4.33 14.28
C ASN A 79 -9.60 4.46 12.83
N LEU A 80 -10.78 5.03 12.61
CA LEU A 80 -11.35 5.25 11.28
C LEU A 80 -10.55 6.29 10.51
N PHE A 81 -10.19 7.40 11.15
CA PHE A 81 -9.34 8.42 10.54
C PHE A 81 -8.01 7.82 10.05
N LEU A 82 -7.29 7.10 10.91
CA LEU A 82 -6.02 6.48 10.53
C LEU A 82 -6.18 5.42 9.44
N MET A 83 -7.27 4.66 9.45
CA MET A 83 -7.57 3.69 8.38
C MET A 83 -7.66 4.39 7.02
N PHE A 84 -8.40 5.51 6.92
CA PHE A 84 -8.47 6.27 5.68
C PHE A 84 -7.12 6.87 5.28
N VAL A 85 -6.35 7.39 6.25
CA VAL A 85 -5.00 7.91 6.00
C VAL A 85 -4.08 6.82 5.44
N PHE A 86 -4.09 5.61 6.00
CA PHE A 86 -3.27 4.51 5.50
C PHE A 86 -3.70 4.02 4.12
N ILE A 87 -5.01 3.91 3.87
CA ILE A 87 -5.50 3.59 2.52
C ILE A 87 -4.99 4.64 1.53
N ALA A 88 -5.19 5.93 1.81
CA ALA A 88 -4.81 7.01 0.91
C ALA A 88 -3.29 7.01 0.65
N GLY A 89 -2.49 6.95 1.72
CA GLY A 89 -1.02 6.97 1.63
C GLY A 89 -0.46 5.81 0.82
N HIS A 90 -0.88 4.57 1.15
CA HIS A 90 -0.38 3.40 0.44
C HIS A 90 -0.96 3.25 -0.96
N SER A 91 -2.19 3.71 -1.22
CA SER A 91 -2.74 3.74 -2.58
C SER A 91 -1.97 4.73 -3.46
N TRP A 92 -1.59 5.88 -2.91
CA TRP A 92 -0.73 6.84 -3.59
C TRP A 92 0.66 6.27 -3.88
N GLY A 93 1.33 5.73 -2.85
CA GLY A 93 2.66 5.12 -2.97
C GLY A 93 2.69 4.01 -4.02
N SER A 94 1.81 3.02 -3.87
CA SER A 94 1.73 1.89 -4.78
C SER A 94 1.41 2.30 -6.21
N THR A 95 0.49 3.24 -6.41
CA THR A 95 0.13 3.72 -7.76
C THR A 95 1.32 4.43 -8.41
N SER A 96 2.08 5.23 -7.66
CA SER A 96 3.27 5.91 -8.19
C SER A 96 4.32 4.93 -8.72
N TRP A 97 4.53 3.81 -8.01
CA TRP A 97 5.43 2.75 -8.43
C TRP A 97 4.87 1.92 -9.59
N LEU A 98 3.57 1.61 -9.60
CA LEU A 98 2.92 0.95 -10.74
C LEU A 98 3.12 1.77 -12.03
N TRP A 99 3.00 3.09 -11.97
CA TRP A 99 3.30 3.96 -13.11
C TRP A 99 4.76 3.89 -13.55
N GLN A 100 5.71 3.85 -12.61
CA GLN A 100 7.14 3.70 -12.95
C GLN A 100 7.42 2.34 -13.58
N ILE A 101 6.83 1.26 -13.07
CA ILE A 101 6.95 -0.09 -13.62
C ILE A 101 6.36 -0.13 -15.03
N MET A 102 5.14 0.41 -15.23
CA MET A 102 4.51 0.46 -16.56
C MET A 102 5.36 1.24 -17.58
N LYS A 103 5.98 2.35 -17.16
CA LYS A 103 6.96 3.09 -17.97
C LYS A 103 8.18 2.24 -18.31
N ARG A 104 8.79 1.59 -17.32
CA ARG A 104 10.01 0.78 -17.47
C ARG A 104 9.82 -0.38 -18.44
N TYR A 105 8.68 -1.06 -18.39
CA TYR A 105 8.38 -2.22 -19.23
C TYR A 105 7.68 -1.87 -20.55
N GLY A 106 7.57 -0.59 -20.91
CA GLY A 106 6.94 -0.16 -22.17
C GLY A 106 5.42 -0.37 -22.23
N VAL A 107 4.78 -0.70 -21.12
CA VAL A 107 3.31 -0.80 -21.00
C VAL A 107 2.68 0.59 -21.09
N TYR A 108 3.37 1.62 -20.60
CA TYR A 108 3.02 3.02 -20.75
C TYR A 108 4.02 3.76 -21.65
N VAL A 109 3.55 4.22 -22.80
CA VAL A 109 4.25 5.08 -23.77
C VAL A 109 3.38 6.30 -24.00
N ARG A 110 3.89 7.49 -23.67
CA ARG A 110 3.11 8.73 -23.63
C ARG A 110 2.52 9.10 -24.99
N GLU A 111 3.23 8.76 -26.06
CA GLU A 111 2.88 9.07 -27.45
C GLU A 111 1.85 8.08 -28.04
N ASN A 112 1.59 6.96 -27.35
CA ASN A 112 0.66 5.93 -27.81
C ASN A 112 -0.64 5.96 -26.99
N GLN A 113 -1.72 6.46 -27.61
CA GLN A 113 -3.02 6.60 -26.95
C GLN A 113 -3.58 5.27 -26.40
N ILE A 114 -3.38 4.15 -27.11
CA ILE A 114 -3.86 2.83 -26.67
C ILE A 114 -3.12 2.41 -25.39
N SER A 115 -1.81 2.65 -25.34
CA SER A 115 -0.98 2.38 -24.16
C SER A 115 -1.40 3.25 -22.97
N VAL A 116 -1.68 4.54 -23.19
CA VAL A 116 -2.17 5.45 -22.14
C VAL A 116 -3.52 4.99 -21.58
N ILE A 117 -4.48 4.63 -22.45
CA ILE A 117 -5.78 4.10 -22.04
C ILE A 117 -5.61 2.80 -21.26
N GLY A 118 -4.77 1.88 -21.74
CA GLY A 118 -4.48 0.62 -21.07
C GLY A 118 -3.94 0.81 -19.65
N ALA A 119 -2.93 1.67 -19.49
CA ALA A 119 -2.35 2.00 -18.19
C ALA A 119 -3.38 2.64 -17.23
N TRP A 120 -4.24 3.52 -17.75
CA TRP A 120 -5.32 4.13 -16.98
C TRP A 120 -6.37 3.10 -16.53
N CYS A 121 -6.78 2.17 -17.40
CA CYS A 121 -7.68 1.08 -17.06
C CYS A 121 -7.10 0.20 -15.93
N VAL A 122 -5.80 -0.12 -16.00
CA VAL A 122 -5.11 -0.87 -14.93
C VAL A 122 -5.16 -0.11 -13.61
N ALA A 123 -4.90 1.20 -13.61
CA ALA A 123 -4.98 2.03 -12.41
C ALA A 123 -6.40 2.06 -11.82
N ILE A 124 -7.43 2.17 -12.66
CA ILE A 124 -8.83 2.13 -12.19
C ILE A 124 -9.18 0.78 -11.57
N LEU A 125 -8.85 -0.32 -12.24
CA LEU A 125 -9.12 -1.65 -11.71
C LEU A 125 -8.42 -1.85 -10.36
N TYR A 126 -7.19 -1.33 -10.23
CA TYR A 126 -6.46 -1.34 -8.97
C TYR A 126 -7.18 -0.55 -7.87
N PHE A 127 -7.59 0.70 -8.13
CA PHE A 127 -8.34 1.50 -7.14
C PHE A 127 -9.69 0.89 -6.79
N ALA A 128 -10.42 0.34 -7.78
CA ALA A 128 -11.68 -0.34 -7.55
C ALA A 128 -11.49 -1.57 -6.64
N PHE A 129 -10.40 -2.31 -6.81
CA PHE A 129 -10.07 -3.45 -5.96
C PHE A 129 -9.75 -3.03 -4.52
N ILE A 130 -8.93 -1.98 -4.33
CA ILE A 130 -8.65 -1.41 -3.00
C ILE A 130 -9.96 -0.95 -2.34
N ALA A 131 -10.78 -0.19 -3.06
CA ALA A 131 -12.05 0.33 -2.56
C ALA A 131 -13.00 -0.81 -2.17
N GLY A 132 -13.15 -1.85 -3.00
CA GLY A 132 -13.98 -3.01 -2.70
C GLY A 132 -13.55 -3.74 -1.43
N MET A 133 -12.24 -3.92 -1.24
CA MET A 133 -11.69 -4.54 -0.03
C MET A 133 -11.88 -3.67 1.21
N ALA A 134 -11.65 -2.36 1.10
CA ALA A 134 -11.87 -1.40 2.18
C ALA A 134 -13.34 -1.36 2.59
N THR A 135 -14.26 -1.28 1.64
CA THR A 135 -15.71 -1.31 1.87
C THR A 135 -16.15 -2.62 2.53
N TYR A 136 -15.61 -3.75 2.09
CA TYR A 136 -15.89 -5.04 2.73
C TYR A 136 -15.45 -5.04 4.20
N CYS A 137 -14.24 -4.56 4.49
CA CYS A 137 -13.72 -4.48 5.85
C CYS A 137 -14.51 -3.50 6.73
N LEU A 138 -14.89 -2.34 6.19
CA LEU A 138 -15.76 -1.36 6.85
C LEU A 138 -17.14 -1.95 7.16
N LYS A 139 -17.72 -2.73 6.25
CA LYS A 139 -18.98 -3.43 6.48
C LYS A 139 -18.86 -4.45 7.63
N VAL A 140 -17.75 -5.18 7.71
CA VAL A 140 -17.49 -6.11 8.82
C VAL A 140 -17.32 -5.34 10.14
N TYR A 141 -16.66 -4.19 10.11
CA TYR A 141 -16.50 -3.32 11.28
C TYR A 141 -17.84 -2.77 11.79
N ALA A 142 -18.66 -2.18 10.92
CA ALA A 142 -19.95 -1.59 11.28
C ALA A 142 -21.00 -2.60 11.77
N ASN A 143 -20.85 -3.88 11.43
CA ASN A 143 -21.70 -4.96 11.90
C ASN A 143 -21.14 -5.68 13.14
N LYS A 144 -20.01 -5.25 13.69
CA LYS A 144 -19.41 -5.87 14.88
C LYS A 144 -20.13 -5.46 16.17
N ASP A 145 -20.73 -4.27 16.17
CA ASP A 145 -21.44 -3.69 17.32
C ASP A 145 -22.98 -3.83 17.22
N LYS A 146 -23.46 -4.61 16.24
CA LYS A 146 -24.86 -5.01 16.08
C LYS A 146 -25.03 -6.48 16.42
#